data_AF-A0A3B1DXM4-F1
#
_entry.id   AF-A0A3B1DXM4-F1
#
_cell.length_a   1.000
_cell.length_b   1.000
_cell.length_c   1.000
_cell.angle_alpha   90.00
_cell.angle_beta   90.00
_cell.angle_gamma   90.00
#
_symmetry.space_group_name_H-M   'P 1'
#
loop_
_entity.id
_entity.type
_entity.pdbx_description
1 polymer ?
#
loop_
_entity_poly.entity_id
_entity_poly.type
_entity_poly.pdbx_seq_one_letter_code
_entity_poly.pdbx_strand_id
1 'polypeptide(L)'
;MLVKIKQKEFRIKKLIMQKYNQNISIPIIISSKMQNSLFGMAIYDKDNIRIVLNKDRFQESEQYMIDYVLPHEYAHVLMFIFNDFTKKNSGHSKRWQNICLQLEGKKCDRFVKDNDILMGKIGTIY
;
A
#
# COMPACT_ATOMS: atom_id res chain seq x y z
N MET A 1 11.35 -3.16 11.79
CA MET A 1 10.77 -3.40 10.45
C MET A 1 9.80 -4.57 10.38
N LEU A 2 10.27 -5.82 10.30
CA LEU A 2 9.39 -6.98 10.04
C LEU A 2 8.26 -7.15 11.07
N VAL A 3 8.55 -6.97 12.36
CA VAL A 3 7.54 -7.05 13.43
C VAL A 3 6.43 -6.01 13.22
N LYS A 4 6.79 -4.76 12.92
CA LYS A 4 5.80 -3.69 12.72
C LYS A 4 4.97 -3.90 11.45
N ILE A 5 5.58 -4.39 10.36
CA ILE A 5 4.87 -4.80 9.15
C ILE A 5 3.85 -5.89 9.50
N LYS A 6 4.25 -6.92 10.25
CA LYS A 6 3.35 -8.02 10.64
C LYS A 6 2.20 -7.56 11.54
N GLN A 7 2.48 -6.65 12.47
CA GLN A 7 1.44 -6.05 13.32
C GLN A 7 0.43 -5.25 12.49
N LYS A 8 0.91 -4.40 11.57
CA LYS A 8 0.04 -3.61 10.69
C LYS A 8 -0.72 -4.49 9.70
N GLU A 9 -0.06 -5.51 9.11
CA GLU A 9 -0.67 -6.52 8.26
C GLU A 9 -1.83 -7.23 8.99
N PHE A 10 -1.59 -7.70 10.22
CA PHE A 10 -2.63 -8.34 11.02
C PHE A 10 -3.83 -7.41 11.26
N ARG A 11 -3.56 -6.14 11.60
CA ARG A 11 -4.62 -5.13 11.79
C ARG A 11 -5.40 -4.88 10.52
N ILE A 12 -4.72 -4.72 9.38
CA ILE A 12 -5.36 -4.55 8.07
C ILE A 12 -6.23 -5.76 7.74
N LYS A 13 -5.72 -6.99 7.89
CA LYS A 13 -6.50 -8.22 7.64
C LYS A 13 -7.75 -8.29 8.50
N LYS A 14 -7.67 -7.90 9.77
CA LYS A 14 -8.83 -7.82 10.66
C LYS A 14 -9.87 -6.82 10.15
N LEU A 15 -9.43 -5.62 9.73
CA LEU A 15 -10.33 -4.61 9.16
C LEU A 15 -10.95 -5.09 7.84
N ILE A 16 -10.18 -5.78 7.01
CA ILE A 16 -10.65 -6.35 5.74
C ILE A 16 -11.78 -7.35 6.00
N MET A 17 -11.55 -8.28 6.93
CA MET A 17 -12.56 -9.26 7.32
C MET A 17 -13.81 -8.57 7.87
N GLN A 18 -13.65 -7.59 8.77
CA GLN A 18 -14.78 -6.91 9.42
C GLN A 18 -15.61 -6.05 8.46
N LYS A 19 -14.99 -5.39 7.49
CA LYS A 19 -15.65 -4.39 6.63
C LYS A 19 -16.09 -4.95 5.28
N TYR A 20 -15.41 -5.98 4.78
CA TYR A 20 -15.65 -6.53 3.45
C TYR A 20 -15.93 -8.03 3.43
N ASN A 21 -15.93 -8.69 4.59
CA ASN A 21 -16.14 -10.13 4.72
C ASN A 21 -15.18 -10.95 3.84
N GLN A 22 -13.93 -10.49 3.71
CA GLN A 22 -12.87 -11.16 2.96
C GLN A 22 -11.82 -11.72 3.91
N ASN A 23 -11.58 -13.03 3.83
CA ASN A 23 -10.49 -13.69 4.53
C ASN A 23 -9.31 -13.87 3.56
N ILE A 24 -8.28 -13.04 3.69
CA ILE A 24 -7.17 -12.99 2.73
C ILE A 24 -5.84 -13.39 3.35
N SER A 25 -5.05 -14.13 2.58
CA SER A 25 -3.64 -14.42 2.88
C SER A 25 -2.80 -14.06 1.68
N ILE A 26 -2.22 -12.85 1.71
CA ILE A 26 -1.44 -12.29 0.61
C ILE A 26 0.03 -12.23 1.01
N PRO A 27 0.96 -12.79 0.21
CA PRO A 27 2.39 -12.68 0.49
C PRO A 27 2.86 -11.22 0.36
N ILE A 28 3.63 -10.78 1.35
CA ILE A 28 4.35 -9.51 1.33
C ILE A 28 5.84 -9.83 1.11
N ILE A 29 6.40 -9.31 0.01
CA ILE A 29 7.80 -9.48 -0.37
C ILE A 29 8.51 -8.15 -0.14
N ILE A 30 9.61 -8.16 0.60
CA ILE A 30 10.47 -6.99 0.77
C ILE A 30 11.65 -7.14 -0.19
N SER A 31 11.79 -6.19 -1.12
CA SER A 31 12.74 -6.30 -2.23
C SER A 31 13.62 -5.06 -2.34
N SER A 32 14.92 -5.26 -2.55
CA SER A 32 15.88 -4.21 -2.93
C SER A 32 16.07 -4.10 -4.44
N LYS A 33 15.25 -4.80 -5.23
CA LYS A 33 15.29 -4.77 -6.71
C LYS A 33 14.23 -3.84 -7.32
N MET A 34 13.48 -3.13 -6.49
CA MET A 34 12.47 -2.17 -6.97
C MET A 34 13.15 -0.88 -7.42
N GLN A 35 12.61 -0.24 -8.47
CA GLN A 35 13.07 1.09 -8.85
C GLN A 35 12.86 2.05 -7.67
N ASN A 36 13.84 2.92 -7.41
CA ASN A 36 13.81 3.80 -6.25
C ASN A 36 12.55 4.68 -6.22
N SER A 37 12.03 5.12 -7.36
CA SER A 37 10.79 5.92 -7.44
C SER A 37 9.54 5.21 -6.88
N LEU A 38 9.57 3.88 -6.72
CA LEU A 38 8.46 3.08 -6.23
C LEU A 38 8.64 2.71 -4.75
N PHE A 39 7.60 2.95 -3.96
CA PHE A 39 7.57 2.60 -2.54
C PHE A 39 6.97 1.20 -2.33
N GLY A 40 5.88 0.90 -3.03
CA GLY A 40 5.19 -0.40 -2.97
C GLY A 40 4.51 -0.71 -4.30
N MET A 41 4.07 -1.96 -4.44
CA MET A 41 3.29 -2.42 -5.57
C MET A 41 2.47 -3.65 -5.19
N ALA A 42 1.15 -3.60 -5.41
CA ALA A 42 0.30 -4.77 -5.52
C ALA A 42 0.36 -5.33 -6.95
N ILE A 43 0.63 -6.63 -7.07
CA ILE A 43 0.72 -7.35 -8.35
C ILE A 43 -0.39 -8.37 -8.40
N TYR A 44 -1.05 -8.48 -9.56
CA TYR A 44 -2.03 -9.51 -9.88
C TYR A 44 -1.67 -10.17 -11.22
N ASP A 45 -1.43 -11.49 -11.21
CA ASP A 45 -1.10 -12.28 -12.41
C ASP A 45 -2.09 -13.43 -12.67
N LYS A 46 -3.31 -13.08 -13.06
CA LYS A 46 -4.42 -13.99 -13.39
C LYS A 46 -4.94 -14.81 -12.21
N ASP A 47 -4.09 -15.25 -11.28
CA ASP A 47 -4.51 -15.98 -10.07
C ASP A 47 -3.67 -15.66 -8.81
N ASN A 48 -2.47 -15.08 -8.93
CA ASN A 48 -1.68 -14.74 -7.74
C ASN A 48 -1.71 -13.24 -7.49
N ILE A 49 -2.13 -12.88 -6.28
CA ILE A 49 -2.01 -11.54 -5.75
C ILE A 49 -0.83 -11.51 -4.76
N ARG A 50 0.06 -10.52 -4.89
CA ARG A 50 1.17 -10.30 -3.97
C ARG A 50 1.44 -8.82 -3.76
N ILE A 51 1.97 -8.47 -2.61
CA ILE A 51 2.46 -7.11 -2.32
C ILE A 51 3.99 -7.16 -2.32
N VAL A 52 4.61 -6.23 -3.03
CA VAL A 52 6.05 -6.01 -3.00
C VAL A 52 6.32 -4.63 -2.41
N LEU A 53 7.17 -4.54 -1.40
CA LEU A 53 7.56 -3.29 -0.76
C LEU A 53 9.05 -3.03 -0.97
N ASN A 54 9.40 -1.77 -1.24
CA ASN A 54 10.77 -1.37 -1.49
C ASN A 54 11.56 -1.33 -0.17
N LYS A 55 12.55 -2.21 -0.04
CA LYS A 55 13.42 -2.31 1.14
C LYS A 55 14.15 -0.99 1.42
N ASP A 56 14.55 -0.27 0.39
CA ASP A 56 15.39 0.92 0.51
C ASP A 56 14.57 2.09 1.05
N ARG A 57 13.28 2.17 0.70
CA ARG A 57 12.35 3.18 1.25
C ARG A 57 12.01 2.98 2.73
N PHE A 58 12.15 1.76 3.25
CA PHE A 58 12.05 1.54 4.70
C PHE A 58 13.23 2.14 5.48
N GLN A 59 14.41 2.27 4.86
CA GLN A 59 15.56 2.89 5.50
C GLN A 59 15.37 4.41 5.61
N GLU A 60 14.69 5.02 4.64
CA GLU A 60 14.36 6.44 4.65
C GLU A 60 13.21 6.76 5.61
N SER A 61 12.11 5.99 5.58
CA SER A 61 10.99 6.18 6.50
C SER A 61 10.15 4.91 6.68
N GLU A 62 10.47 4.17 7.73
CA GLU A 62 9.69 2.99 8.14
C GLU A 62 8.23 3.34 8.44
N GLN A 63 7.98 4.47 9.09
CA GLN A 63 6.63 4.89 9.45
C GLN A 63 5.78 5.19 8.21
N TYR A 64 6.36 5.88 7.21
CA TYR A 64 5.65 6.16 5.96
C TYR A 64 5.25 4.86 5.25
N MET A 65 6.17 3.91 5.15
CA MET A 65 5.90 2.61 4.54
C MET A 65 4.78 1.84 5.24
N ILE A 66 4.70 1.91 6.57
CA ILE A 66 3.71 1.16 7.37
C ILE A 66 2.35 1.86 7.38
N ASP A 67 2.31 3.17 7.60
CA ASP A 67 1.06 3.89 7.83
C ASP A 67 0.40 4.40 6.54
N TYR A 68 1.18 4.48 5.45
CA TYR A 68 0.73 5.05 4.17
C TYR A 68 0.77 3.99 3.07
N VAL A 69 1.94 3.40 2.82
CA VAL A 69 2.14 2.51 1.67
C VAL A 69 1.46 1.15 1.87
N LEU A 70 1.58 0.53 3.04
CA LEU A 70 1.00 -0.79 3.25
C LEU A 70 -0.55 -0.82 3.11
N PRO A 71 -1.32 0.11 3.71
CA PRO A 71 -2.77 0.21 3.47
C PRO A 71 -3.11 0.52 2.00
N HIS A 72 -2.29 1.34 1.33
CA HIS A 72 -2.44 1.67 -0.09
C HIS A 72 -2.40 0.42 -0.97
N GLU A 73 -1.38 -0.44 -0.79
CA GLU A 73 -1.25 -1.66 -1.58
C GLU A 73 -2.35 -2.67 -1.24
N TYR A 74 -2.76 -2.78 0.03
CA TYR A 74 -3.90 -3.63 0.39
C TYR A 74 -5.24 -3.15 -0.19
N ALA A 75 -5.40 -1.84 -0.40
CA ALA A 75 -6.56 -1.34 -1.11
C ALA A 75 -6.57 -1.82 -2.56
N HIS A 76 -5.42 -1.82 -3.26
CA HIS A 76 -5.32 -2.42 -4.60
C HIS A 76 -5.59 -3.91 -4.60
N VAL A 77 -5.09 -4.66 -3.61
CA VAL A 77 -5.42 -6.09 -3.43
C VAL A 77 -6.93 -6.32 -3.40
N LEU A 78 -7.67 -5.52 -2.63
CA LEU A 78 -9.13 -5.64 -2.58
C LEU A 78 -9.78 -5.27 -3.91
N MET A 79 -9.28 -4.26 -4.61
CA MET A 79 -9.76 -3.93 -5.95
C MET A 79 -9.57 -5.11 -6.91
N PHE A 80 -8.44 -5.83 -6.83
CA PHE A 80 -8.22 -7.05 -7.61
C PHE A 80 -9.21 -8.16 -7.25
N ILE A 81 -9.44 -8.40 -5.96
CA ILE A 81 -10.41 -9.42 -5.48
C ILE A 81 -11.83 -9.09 -5.95
N PHE A 82 -12.20 -7.81 -6.01
CA PHE A 82 -13.51 -7.37 -6.49
C PHE A 82 -13.62 -7.30 -8.02
N ASN A 83 -12.60 -7.73 -8.76
CA ASN A 83 -12.49 -7.58 -10.21
C ASN A 83 -12.72 -6.13 -10.71
N ASP A 84 -12.34 -5.14 -9.88
CA ASP A 84 -12.54 -3.72 -10.14
C ASP A 84 -11.25 -3.09 -10.70
N PHE A 85 -10.89 -3.49 -11.93
CA PHE A 85 -9.65 -3.12 -12.61
C PHE A 85 -9.79 -1.84 -13.44
N THR A 86 -10.09 -0.70 -12.82
CA THR A 86 -10.15 0.55 -13.59
C THR A 86 -8.75 1.11 -13.83
N LYS A 87 -8.37 1.37 -15.09
CA LYS A 87 -7.16 2.15 -15.41
C LYS A 87 -7.33 3.66 -15.18
N LYS A 88 -8.56 4.10 -14.88
CA LYS A 88 -8.90 5.52 -14.68
C LYS A 88 -8.27 6.03 -13.38
N ASN A 89 -7.57 7.16 -13.45
CA ASN A 89 -6.77 7.74 -12.35
C ASN A 89 -5.76 6.73 -11.76
N SER A 90 -5.04 6.00 -12.61
CA SER A 90 -3.95 5.10 -12.19
C SER A 90 -4.37 4.02 -11.17
N GLY A 91 -5.65 3.61 -11.18
CA GLY A 91 -6.20 2.63 -10.24
C GLY A 91 -6.75 3.22 -8.94
N HIS A 92 -6.62 4.52 -8.70
CA HIS A 92 -7.10 5.19 -7.48
C HIS A 92 -8.54 5.70 -7.61
N SER A 93 -9.49 4.80 -7.87
CA SER A 93 -10.91 5.17 -7.91
C SER A 93 -11.42 5.67 -6.54
N LYS A 94 -12.62 6.26 -6.49
CA LYS A 94 -13.26 6.64 -5.20
C LYS A 94 -13.43 5.42 -4.29
N ARG A 95 -13.73 4.25 -4.88
CA ARG A 95 -13.85 2.99 -4.13
C ARG A 95 -12.50 2.61 -3.51
N TRP A 96 -11.43 2.63 -4.30
CA TRP A 96 -10.08 2.38 -3.82
C TRP A 96 -9.70 3.33 -2.66
N GLN A 97 -9.98 4.63 -2.81
CA GLN A 97 -9.67 5.64 -1.80
C GLN A 97 -10.41 5.36 -0.49
N ASN A 98 -11.72 5.07 -0.58
CA ASN A 98 -12.53 4.70 0.58
C ASN A 98 -12.00 3.43 1.24
N ILE A 99 -11.58 2.43 0.45
CA ILE A 99 -10.97 1.21 0.98
C ILE A 99 -9.69 1.55 1.74
N CYS A 100 -8.76 2.28 1.12
CA CYS A 100 -7.49 2.65 1.74
C CYS A 100 -7.69 3.39 3.08
N LEU A 101 -8.64 4.35 3.16
CA LEU A 101 -8.96 5.04 4.42
C LEU A 101 -9.57 4.10 5.47
N GLN A 102 -10.45 3.19 5.05
CA GLN A 102 -11.03 2.18 5.94
C GLN A 102 -10.03 1.13 6.43
N LEU A 103 -8.89 0.97 5.73
CA LEU A 103 -7.73 0.19 6.16
C LEU A 103 -6.72 1.03 6.95
N GLU A 104 -7.14 2.22 7.41
CA GLU A 104 -6.34 3.16 8.19
C GLU A 104 -5.08 3.65 7.48
N GLY A 105 -5.16 3.82 6.15
CA GLY A 105 -4.18 4.58 5.40
C GLY A 105 -4.26 6.05 5.80
N LYS A 106 -3.13 6.63 6.21
CA LYS A 106 -3.08 8.05 6.62
C LYS A 106 -3.19 9.03 5.46
N LYS A 107 -2.88 8.59 4.24
CA LYS A 107 -3.03 9.37 3.01
C LYS A 107 -3.38 8.47 1.85
N CYS A 108 -4.57 8.66 1.31
CA CYS A 108 -5.15 7.84 0.25
C CYS A 108 -5.66 8.74 -0.87
N ASP A 109 -4.80 9.62 -1.35
CA ASP A 109 -5.20 10.63 -2.33
C ASP A 109 -5.34 10.02 -3.71
N ARG A 110 -6.47 10.34 -4.36
CA ARG A 110 -6.77 9.96 -5.74
C ARG A 110 -5.89 10.67 -6.77
N PHE A 111 -5.23 11.76 -6.34
CA PHE A 111 -4.30 12.54 -7.14
C PHE A 111 -3.03 12.63 -6.32
N VAL A 112 -1.99 11.90 -6.72
CA VAL A 112 -0.66 12.10 -6.15
C VAL A 112 -0.25 13.52 -6.55
N LYS A 113 -0.26 14.47 -5.61
CA LYS A 113 0.49 15.71 -5.83
C LYS A 113 1.96 15.30 -5.76
N ASP A 114 2.73 15.56 -6.82
CA ASP A 114 4.16 15.21 -6.88
C ASP A 114 4.95 15.73 -5.65
N ASN A 115 4.44 16.76 -4.99
CA ASN A 115 4.98 17.31 -3.74
C ASN A 115 4.86 16.41 -2.50
N ASP A 116 4.04 15.35 -2.52
CA ASP A 116 3.90 14.43 -1.39
C ASP A 116 4.96 13.34 -1.36
N ILE A 117 5.60 13.08 -2.50
CA ILE A 117 6.79 12.23 -2.60
C ILE A 117 8.02 12.98 -2.04
N LEU A 118 7.98 14.32 -1.97
CA LEU A 118 9.05 15.13 -1.38
C LEU A 118 9.14 15.02 0.15
N MET A 119 8.12 14.52 0.85
CA MET A 119 8.18 14.33 2.31
C MET A 119 9.23 13.29 2.75
N GLY A 120 9.70 12.43 1.84
CA GLY A 120 10.87 11.56 2.06
C GLY A 120 12.23 12.20 1.70
N LYS A 121 12.23 13.40 1.10
CA LYS A 121 13.42 14.17 0.72
C LYS A 121 13.72 15.34 1.65
N ILE A 122 13.10 15.42 2.82
CA ILE A 122 13.50 16.39 3.86
C ILE A 122 14.40 15.68 4.88
N GLY A 123 15.55 15.24 4.37
CA GLY A 123 16.78 15.25 5.13
C GLY A 123 17.62 16.39 4.57
N THR A 124 17.86 17.41 5.38
CA THR A 124 18.75 18.57 5.18
C THR A 124 18.12 19.84 4.58
N ILE A 125 17.54 20.68 5.45
CA ILE A 125 17.77 22.15 5.55
C ILE A 125 17.27 22.50 6.98
N TYR A 126 18.02 22.68 8.06
CA TYR A 126 19.41 23.04 8.38
C TYR A 126 20.03 22.04 9.37
#